data_AF-A0A535N607-F1
#
_entry.id   AF-A0A535N607-F1
#
_cell.length_a   1.000
_cell.length_b   1.000
_cell.length_c   1.000
_cell.angle_alpha   90.00
_cell.angle_beta   90.00
_cell.angle_gamma   90.00
#
_symmetry.space_group_name_H-M   'P 1'
#
loop_
_entity.id
_entity.type
_entity.pdbx_description
1 polymer ?
#
loop_
_entity_poly.entity_id
_entity_poly.type
_entity_poly.pdbx_seq_one_letter_code
_entity_poly.pdbx_strand_id
1 'polypeptide(L)'
;AFLPWAAIAALVATLEETSIRGVLYRHWAGEAGTLVAIIVGAAVFALIHLPRYGLGAMPLDAAVGLALGGLRALTGRVLPCAVAHTVADWGAWFWA
;
A
#
# COMPACT_ATOMS: atom_id res chain seq x y z
N ALA A 1 8.46 18.14 -14.74
CA ALA A 1 7.21 17.42 -14.40
C ALA A 1 7.43 16.34 -13.33
N PHE A 2 8.45 15.49 -13.48
CA PHE A 2 8.69 14.37 -12.54
C PHE A 2 8.85 14.78 -11.06
N LEU A 3 9.76 15.70 -10.72
CA LEU A 3 10.02 16.05 -9.32
C LEU A 3 8.79 16.47 -8.49
N PRO A 4 7.95 17.43 -8.93
CA PRO A 4 6.75 17.79 -8.18
C PRO A 4 5.74 16.63 -8.09
N TRP A 5 5.60 15.83 -9.15
CA TRP A 5 4.76 14.64 -9.13
C TRP A 5 5.30 13.57 -8.15
N ALA A 6 6.60 13.31 -8.16
CA ALA A 6 7.27 12.32 -7.33
C ALA A 6 7.16 12.66 -5.84
N ALA A 7 7.23 13.95 -5.49
CA ALA A 7 7.01 14.42 -4.13
C ALA A 7 5.56 14.21 -3.67
N ILE A 8 4.58 14.48 -4.55
CA ILE A 8 3.15 14.24 -4.25
C ILE A 8 2.90 12.74 -4.10
N ALA A 9 3.42 11.90 -5.01
CA ALA A 9 3.30 10.45 -4.94
C ALA A 9 3.87 9.91 -3.61
N ALA A 10 5.07 10.34 -3.22
CA ALA A 10 5.67 9.96 -1.95
C ALA A 10 4.82 10.37 -0.72
N LEU A 11 4.22 11.57 -0.78
CA LEU A 11 3.30 12.04 0.27
C LEU A 11 2.04 11.16 0.34
N VAL A 12 1.41 10.87 -0.81
CA VAL A 12 0.21 10.03 -0.91
C VAL A 12 0.51 8.61 -0.44
N ALA A 13 1.58 7.98 -0.94
CA ALA A 13 2.02 6.66 -0.50
C ALA A 13 2.25 6.60 1.02
N THR A 14 2.85 7.65 1.60
CA THR A 14 3.05 7.74 3.06
C THR A 14 1.72 7.82 3.82
N LEU A 15 0.75 8.59 3.32
CA LEU A 15 -0.58 8.72 3.93
C LEU A 15 -1.38 7.41 3.83
N GLU A 16 -1.33 6.75 2.68
CA GLU A 16 -1.97 5.45 2.47
C GLU A 16 -1.37 4.38 3.39
N GLU A 17 -0.05 4.27 3.46
CA GLU A 17 0.61 3.28 4.31
C GLU A 17 0.42 3.59 5.81
N THR A 18 0.35 4.86 6.20
CA THR A 18 0.02 5.24 7.58
C THR A 18 -1.42 4.88 7.93
N SER A 19 -2.36 5.09 7.01
CA SER A 19 -3.77 4.73 7.21
C SER A 19 -3.98 3.21 7.25
N ILE A 20 -3.46 2.51 6.25
CA ILE A 20 -3.70 1.08 6.06
C ILE A 20 -2.77 0.25 6.95
N ARG A 21 -1.44 0.42 6.83
CA ARG A 21 -0.46 -0.39 7.59
C ARG A 21 -0.26 0.18 8.99
N GLY A 22 -0.50 1.46 9.23
CA GLY A 22 -0.48 2.04 10.56
C GLY A 22 -1.77 1.74 11.34
N VAL A 23 -2.88 2.37 10.98
CA VAL A 23 -4.12 2.35 11.77
C VAL A 23 -4.89 1.04 11.58
N LEU A 24 -5.31 0.75 10.35
CA LEU A 24 -6.18 -0.40 10.04
C LEU A 24 -5.53 -1.74 10.39
N TYR A 25 -4.25 -1.92 10.02
CA TYR A 25 -3.49 -3.12 10.34
C TYR A 25 -3.38 -3.34 11.85
N ARG A 26 -3.05 -2.31 12.64
CA ARG A 26 -2.92 -2.46 14.10
C ARG A 26 -4.25 -2.88 14.74
N HIS A 27 -5.36 -2.32 14.29
CA HIS A 27 -6.68 -2.68 14.77
C HIS A 27 -6.96 -4.17 14.50
N TRP A 28 -6.90 -4.61 13.24
CA TRP A 28 -7.19 -6.01 12.90
C TRP A 28 -6.15 -7.01 13.40
N ALA A 29 -4.89 -6.61 13.54
CA ALA A 29 -3.87 -7.47 14.12
C ALA A 29 -4.15 -7.75 15.60
N GLY A 30 -4.67 -6.76 16.34
CA GLY A 30 -5.09 -6.92 17.73
C GLY A 30 -6.38 -7.73 17.89
N GLU A 31 -7.37 -7.50 17.03
CA GLU A 31 -8.69 -8.16 17.13
C GLU A 31 -8.72 -9.58 16.54
N ALA A 32 -8.04 -9.81 15.41
CA ALA A 32 -8.20 -11.02 14.60
C ALA A 32 -6.87 -11.61 14.09
N GLY A 33 -5.73 -11.02 14.46
CA GLY A 33 -4.40 -11.51 14.14
C GLY A 33 -3.82 -11.00 12.81
N THR A 34 -2.52 -11.27 12.65
CA THR A 34 -1.69 -10.74 11.54
C THR A 34 -2.22 -11.08 10.15
N LEU A 35 -2.66 -12.33 9.92
CA LEU A 35 -3.13 -12.75 8.61
C LEU A 35 -4.38 -11.96 8.17
N VAL A 36 -5.33 -11.75 9.08
CA VAL A 36 -6.53 -10.96 8.80
C VAL A 36 -6.16 -9.51 8.51
N ALA A 37 -5.26 -8.92 9.29
CA ALA A 37 -4.76 -7.57 9.04
C ALA A 37 -4.14 -7.38 7.65
N ILE A 38 -3.38 -8.38 7.18
CA ILE A 38 -2.78 -8.39 5.84
C ILE A 38 -3.86 -8.47 4.76
N ILE A 39 -4.79 -9.42 4.87
CA ILE A 39 -5.84 -9.64 3.86
C ILE A 39 -6.75 -8.41 3.75
N VAL A 40 -7.22 -7.88 4.89
CA VAL A 40 -8.08 -6.69 4.92
C VAL A 40 -7.35 -5.47 4.37
N GLY A 41 -6.08 -5.26 4.77
CA GLY A 41 -5.27 -4.16 4.25
C GLY A 41 -5.05 -4.26 2.74
N ALA A 42 -4.82 -5.47 2.21
CA ALA A 42 -4.68 -5.69 0.76
C ALA A 42 -5.99 -5.44 0.00
N ALA A 43 -7.12 -5.88 0.55
CA ALA A 43 -8.43 -5.63 -0.04
C ALA A 43 -8.76 -4.13 -0.09
N VAL A 44 -8.53 -3.40 1.00
CA VAL A 44 -8.72 -1.93 1.03
C VAL A 44 -7.81 -1.26 0.01
N PHE A 45 -6.54 -1.64 -0.05
CA PHE A 45 -5.60 -1.09 -1.03
C PHE A 45 -6.08 -1.30 -2.48
N ALA A 46 -6.53 -2.51 -2.84
CA ALA A 46 -7.05 -2.76 -4.17
C ALA A 46 -8.34 -1.97 -4.47
N LEU A 47 -9.23 -1.84 -3.49
CA LEU A 47 -10.50 -1.15 -3.66
C LEU A 47 -10.35 0.36 -3.85
N ILE A 48 -9.41 1.02 -3.15
CA ILE A 48 -9.20 2.47 -3.32
C ILE A 48 -8.61 2.81 -4.71
N HIS A 49 -7.92 1.86 -5.33
CA HIS A 49 -7.31 2.01 -6.66
C HIS A 49 -8.27 1.70 -7.81
N LEU A 50 -9.33 0.94 -7.55
CA LEU A 50 -10.31 0.51 -8.54
C LEU A 50 -10.86 1.64 -9.43
N PRO A 51 -11.24 2.84 -8.92
CA PRO A 51 -11.77 3.91 -9.76
C PRO A 51 -10.78 4.43 -10.80
N ARG A 52 -9.47 4.29 -10.55
CA ARG A 52 -8.42 4.79 -11.43
C ARG A 52 -7.84 3.71 -12.35
N TYR A 53 -7.62 2.50 -11.83
CA TYR A 53 -6.96 1.42 -12.59
C TYR A 53 -7.92 0.37 -13.15
N GLY A 54 -9.17 0.34 -12.69
CA GLY A 54 -10.21 -0.57 -13.18
C GLY A 54 -10.04 -2.02 -12.71
N LEU A 55 -11.01 -2.86 -13.07
CA LEU A 55 -11.08 -4.25 -12.59
C LEU A 55 -9.89 -5.12 -13.04
N GLY A 56 -9.32 -4.83 -14.21
CA GLY A 56 -8.18 -5.58 -14.74
C GLY A 56 -6.90 -5.44 -13.92
N ALA A 57 -6.73 -4.32 -13.21
CA ALA A 57 -5.56 -4.07 -12.36
C ALA A 57 -5.71 -4.64 -10.94
N MET A 58 -6.95 -4.96 -10.50
CA MET A 58 -7.19 -5.41 -9.12
C MET A 58 -6.33 -6.59 -8.66
N PRO A 59 -6.03 -7.63 -9.48
CA PRO A 59 -5.13 -8.70 -9.05
C PRO A 59 -3.73 -8.20 -8.69
N LEU A 60 -3.21 -7.23 -9.46
CA LEU A 60 -1.92 -6.61 -9.18
C LEU A 60 -2.00 -5.74 -7.92
N ASP A 61 -3.02 -4.89 -7.80
CA ASP A 61 -3.20 -4.03 -6.64
C ASP A 61 -3.34 -4.84 -5.34
N ALA A 62 -4.08 -5.96 -5.39
CA ALA A 62 -4.20 -6.88 -4.27
C ALA A 62 -2.84 -7.55 -3.94
N ALA A 63 -2.09 -7.99 -4.94
CA ALA A 63 -0.77 -8.58 -4.74
C ALA A 63 0.23 -7.60 -4.12
N VAL A 64 0.26 -6.34 -4.59
CA VAL A 64 1.03 -5.26 -3.97
C VAL A 64 0.58 -5.03 -2.53
N GLY A 65 -0.74 -5.01 -2.30
CA GLY A 65 -1.32 -4.87 -0.98
C GLY A 65 -0.88 -5.98 0.00
N LEU A 66 -0.83 -7.23 -0.46
CA LEU A 66 -0.35 -8.38 0.30
C LEU A 66 1.16 -8.25 0.58
N ALA A 67 1.95 -7.85 -0.41
CA ALA A 67 3.40 -7.67 -0.26
C ALA A 67 3.73 -6.59 0.79
N LEU A 68 3.05 -5.45 0.75
CA LEU A 68 3.21 -4.38 1.75
C LEU A 68 2.72 -4.82 3.14
N GLY A 69 1.62 -5.58 3.21
CA GLY A 69 1.15 -6.18 4.46
C GLY A 69 2.18 -7.17 5.06
N GLY A 70 2.78 -8.02 4.22
CA GLY A 70 3.86 -8.92 4.62
C GLY A 70 5.11 -8.17 5.07
N LEU A 71 5.51 -7.12 4.36
CA LEU A 71 6.62 -6.26 4.75
C LEU A 71 6.37 -5.60 6.11
N ARG A 72 5.12 -5.18 6.38
CA ARG A 72 4.72 -4.69 7.70
C ARG A 72 4.84 -5.79 8.76
N ALA A 73 4.38 -7.00 8.48
CA ALA A 73 4.47 -8.11 9.42
C ALA A 73 5.93 -8.47 9.76
N LEU A 74 6.83 -8.43 8.77
CA LEU A 74 8.26 -8.73 8.93
C LEU A 74 9.02 -7.63 9.69
N THR A 75 8.73 -6.37 9.39
CA THR A 75 9.51 -5.23 9.92
C THR A 75 8.91 -4.59 11.18
N GLY A 76 7.61 -4.81 11.43
CA GLY A 76 6.85 -4.12 12.47
C GLY A 76 6.68 -2.61 12.25
N ARG A 77 7.11 -2.05 11.11
CA ARG A 77 7.21 -0.60 10.87
C ARG A 77 6.40 -0.18 9.63
N VAL A 78 5.85 1.03 9.64
CA VAL A 78 5.18 1.64 8.47
C VAL A 78 6.20 2.15 7.45
N LEU A 79 7.31 2.73 7.92
CA LEU A 79 8.27 3.43 7.05
C LEU A 79 8.80 2.55 5.90
N PRO A 80 9.20 1.28 6.09
CA PRO A 80 9.62 0.42 4.98
C PRO A 80 8.53 0.23 3.92
N CYS A 81 7.25 0.19 4.33
CA CYS A 81 6.12 0.06 3.42
C CYS A 81 5.94 1.34 2.60
N ALA A 82 6.00 2.52 3.25
CA ALA A 82 5.91 3.81 2.57
C ALA A 82 7.04 4.01 1.54
N VAL A 83 8.27 3.59 1.88
CA VAL A 83 9.41 3.61 0.95
C VAL A 83 9.19 2.66 -0.22
N ALA A 84 8.79 1.41 0.03
CA ALA A 84 8.54 0.42 -1.01
C ALA A 84 7.43 0.87 -1.99
N HIS A 85 6.35 1.41 -1.44
CA HIS A 85 5.24 1.96 -2.22
C HIS A 85 5.70 3.17 -3.06
N THR A 86 6.40 4.13 -2.46
CA THR A 86 6.94 5.30 -3.18
C THR A 86 7.86 4.89 -4.34
N VAL A 87 8.73 3.88 -4.13
CA VAL A 87 9.61 3.37 -5.19
C VAL A 87 8.81 2.69 -6.30
N ALA A 88 7.74 1.96 -5.96
CA ALA A 88 6.86 1.36 -6.95
C ALA A 88 6.16 2.42 -7.82
N ASP A 89 5.65 3.50 -7.20
CA ASP A 89 5.04 4.62 -7.92
C ASP A 89 6.04 5.27 -8.87
N TRP A 90 7.21 5.64 -8.36
CA TRP A 90 8.25 6.25 -9.18
C TRP A 90 8.70 5.33 -10.32
N GLY A 91 8.75 4.03 -10.08
CA GLY A 91 8.97 3.03 -11.12
C GLY A 91 7.90 3.15 -12.21
N ALA A 92 6.62 3.12 -11.83
CA ALA A 92 5.49 3.16 -12.76
C ALA A 92 5.51 4.38 -13.69
N TRP A 93 6.03 5.53 -13.25
CA TRP A 93 6.23 6.70 -14.11
C TRP A 93 7.02 6.41 -15.39
N PHE A 94 8.01 5.53 -15.34
CA PHE A 94 8.89 5.22 -16.48
C PHE A 94 8.34 4.12 -17.39
N TRP A 95 7.26 3.45 -16.99
CA TRP A 95 6.60 2.38 -17.75
C TRP A 95 5.20 2.79 -18.23
N ALA A 96 4.75 3.99 -17.89
CA ALA A 96 3.44 4.56 -18.23
C ALA A 96 3.46 5.37 -19.53
#